data_AF-A0A948KFQ8-F1
#
_entry.id   AF-A0A948KFQ8-F1
#
_cell.length_a   1.000
_cell.length_b   1.000
_cell.length_c   1.000
_cell.angle_alpha   90.00
_cell.angle_beta   90.00
_cell.angle_gamma   90.00
#
_symmetry.space_group_name_H-M   'P 1'
#
loop_
_entity.id
_entity.type
_entity.pdbx_description
1 polymer ?
#
loop_
_entity_poly.entity_id
_entity_poly.type
_entity_poly.pdbx_seq_one_letter_code
_entity_poly.pdbx_strand_id
1 'polypeptide(L)' 'MRREQYRDFDATELFCPLCRRAVPVRKKLLLVLANGDKYDYTCIYCGTSVGDKMVTEKDNLQIIFK' A
#
# COMPACT_ATOMS: atom_id res chain seq x y z
N MET A 1 1.49 10.22 26.84
CA MET A 1 1.71 9.40 25.63
C MET A 1 0.59 9.70 24.64
N ARG A 2 0.89 10.41 23.55
CA ARG A 2 -0.11 10.73 22.51
C ARG A 2 -0.36 9.45 21.73
N ARG A 3 -1.52 8.80 21.93
CA ARG A 3 -1.93 7.65 21.11
C ARG A 3 -2.21 8.19 19.71
N GLU A 4 -1.41 7.80 18.73
CA GLU A 4 -1.74 8.05 17.33
C GLU A 4 -3.07 7.35 17.03
N GLN A 5 -4.12 8.16 16.93
CA GLN A 5 -5.50 7.69 16.80
C GLN A 5 -5.84 7.36 15.33
N TYR A 6 -4.97 7.73 14.40
CA TYR A 6 -5.09 7.48 12.97
C TYR A 6 -3.99 6.50 12.55
N ARG A 7 -4.39 5.29 12.15
CA ARG A 7 -3.53 4.36 11.41
C ARG A 7 -3.91 4.46 9.95
N ASP A 8 -2.92 4.44 9.07
CA ASP A 8 -3.17 4.43 7.63
C ASP A 8 -4.14 3.30 7.26
N PHE A 9 -5.22 3.65 6.55
CA PHE A 9 -6.23 2.68 6.13
C PHE A 9 -5.74 1.86 4.93
N ASP A 10 -5.94 0.56 4.99
CA ASP A 10 -5.71 -0.34 3.86
C ASP A 10 -7.04 -0.69 3.19
N ALA A 11 -7.01 -0.86 1.86
CA ALA A 11 -8.18 -1.31 1.12
C ALA A 11 -8.46 -2.78 1.47
N THR A 12 -9.70 -3.07 1.88
CA THR A 12 -10.16 -4.44 2.13
C THR A 12 -10.73 -5.06 0.87
N GLU A 13 -11.43 -4.29 0.05
CA GLU A 13 -12.02 -4.72 -1.22
C GLU A 13 -11.81 -3.68 -2.32
N LEU A 14 -11.58 -4.13 -3.55
CA LEU A 14 -11.50 -3.31 -4.76
C LEU A 14 -12.20 -4.01 -5.93
N PHE A 15 -12.62 -3.26 -6.94
CA PHE A 15 -13.18 -3.84 -8.15
C PHE A 15 -12.08 -4.52 -8.97
N CYS A 16 -12.29 -5.79 -9.33
CA CYS A 16 -11.39 -6.52 -10.22
C CYS A 16 -11.93 -6.53 -11.65
N PRO A 17 -11.16 -6.07 -12.66
CA PRO A 17 -11.62 -6.05 -14.05
C PRO A 17 -11.77 -7.46 -14.65
N LEU A 18 -11.02 -8.46 -14.17
CA LEU A 18 -11.14 -9.84 -14.64
C LEU A 18 -12.31 -10.59 -13.98
N CYS A 19 -12.50 -10.44 -12.66
CA CYS A 19 -13.63 -11.04 -11.96
C CYS A 19 -14.95 -10.26 -12.16
N ARG A 20 -14.87 -9.02 -12.64
CA ARG A 20 -15.98 -8.09 -12.89
C ARG A 20 -16.87 -7.84 -11.67
N ARG A 21 -16.27 -7.80 -10.49
CA ARG A 21 -16.95 -7.56 -9.21
C ARG A 21 -15.99 -6.96 -8.19
N ALA A 22 -16.54 -6.40 -7.10
CA ALA A 22 -15.78 -6.12 -5.90
C ALA A 22 -15.22 -7.44 -5.33
N VAL A 23 -13.92 -7.44 -5.06
CA VAL A 23 -13.22 -8.60 -4.50
C VAL A 23 -12.37 -8.16 -3.32
N PRO A 24 -12.21 -9.00 -2.30
CA PRO A 24 -11.17 -8.82 -1.31
C PRO A 24 -9.78 -8.77 -1.96
N VAL A 25 -8.92 -7.94 -1.39
CA VAL A 25 -7.56 -7.72 -1.91
C VAL A 25 -6.48 -8.12 -0.91
N ARG A 26 -5.31 -8.47 -1.43
CA ARG A 26 -4.08 -8.64 -0.64
C ARG A 26 -3.11 -7.52 -0.98
N LYS A 27 -2.66 -6.82 0.05
CA LYS A 27 -1.58 -5.83 -0.04
C LYS A 27 -0.23 -6.55 -0.08
N LYS A 28 0.59 -6.25 -1.08
CA LYS A 28 1.95 -6.77 -1.25
C LYS A 28 2.92 -5.62 -1.40
N LEU A 29 4.02 -5.62 -0.68
CA LEU A 29 5.10 -4.65 -0.89
C LEU A 29 5.68 -4.85 -2.29
N LEU A 30 5.66 -3.80 -3.09
CA LEU A 30 6.19 -3.80 -4.46
C LEU A 30 7.61 -3.23 -4.48
N LEU A 31 7.83 -2.12 -3.75
CA LEU A 31 9.09 -1.40 -3.77
C LEU A 31 9.30 -0.63 -2.46
N VAL A 32 10.50 -0.70 -1.91
CA VAL A 32 10.97 0.19 -0.84
C VAL A 32 11.71 1.36 -1.48
N LEU A 33 11.30 2.58 -1.17
CA LEU A 33 11.92 3.83 -1.63
C LEU A 33 12.50 4.58 -0.44
N ALA A 34 13.43 5.50 -0.72
CA ALA A 34 14.02 6.34 0.31
C ALA A 34 12.96 7.16 1.09
N ASN A 35 11.91 7.61 0.40
CA ASN A 35 10.84 8.44 0.95
C ASN A 35 9.57 7.64 1.34
N GLY A 36 9.66 6.31 1.39
CA GLY A 36 8.57 5.44 1.82
C GLY A 36 8.37 4.22 0.95
N ASP A 37 7.20 3.60 1.03
CA ASP A 37 6.94 2.28 0.45
C ASP A 37 5.83 2.32 -0.60
N LYS A 38 6.02 1.57 -1.69
CA LYS A 38 4.97 1.30 -2.67
C LYS A 38 4.46 -0.13 -2.49
N TYR A 39 3.15 -0.25 -2.37
CA TYR A 39 2.42 -1.51 -2.27
C TYR A 39 1.50 -1.70 -3.48
N ASP A 40 1.30 -2.94 -3.86
CA ASP A 40 0.35 -3.39 -4.86
C ASP A 40 -0.80 -4.14 -4.18
N TYR A 41 -2.03 -3.87 -4.60
CA TYR A 41 -3.21 -4.61 -4.18
C TYR A 41 -3.58 -5.61 -5.27
N THR A 42 -3.63 -6.88 -4.90
CA THR A 42 -3.93 -7.97 -5.81
C THR A 42 -5.24 -8.63 -5.45
N CYS A 43 -6.04 -8.97 -6.47
CA CYS A 43 -7.24 -9.79 -6.30
C CYS A 43 -6.85 -11.15 -5.71
N ILE A 44 -7.49 -11.57 -4.62
CA ILE A 44 -7.16 -12.87 -4.01
C ILE A 44 -7.53 -14.08 -4.86
N TYR A 45 -8.43 -13.91 -5.83
CA TYR A 45 -8.95 -15.01 -6.65
C TYR A 45 -8.14 -15.20 -7.93
N CYS A 46 -7.90 -14.12 -8.69
CA CYS A 46 -7.19 -14.20 -9.97
C CYS A 46 -5.76 -13.62 -9.94
N GLY A 47 -5.35 -13.00 -8.84
CA GLY A 47 -3.99 -12.44 -8.69
C GLY A 47 -3.72 -11.15 -9.45
N THR A 48 -4.69 -10.64 -10.22
CA THR A 48 -4.54 -9.38 -10.97
C THR A 48 -4.32 -8.21 -10.02
N SER A 49 -3.37 -7.33 -10.36
CA SER A 49 -3.22 -6.03 -9.71
C SER A 49 -4.47 -5.19 -9.98
N VAL A 50 -5.08 -4.70 -8.91
CA VAL A 50 -6.33 -3.93 -8.94
C VAL A 50 -6.16 -2.52 -8.38
N GLY A 51 -4.96 -2.18 -7.91
CA GLY A 51 -4.61 -0.84 -7.44
C GLY A 51 -3.28 -0.83 -6.70
N ASP A 52 -2.74 0.35 -6.43
CA ASP A 52 -1.51 0.52 -5.65
C ASP A 52 -1.72 1.49 -4.48
N LYS A 53 -0.84 1.42 -3.49
CA LYS A 53 -0.78 2.37 -2.37
C LYS A 53 0.65 2.82 -2.16
N MET A 54 0.85 4.13 -2.11
CA MET A 54 2.11 4.74 -1.72
C MET A 54 1.99 5.22 -0.27
N VAL A 55 2.86 4.73 0.60
CA VAL A 55 3.00 5.20 1.98
C VAL A 55 4.23 6.08 2.01
N THR A 56 4.05 7.39 2.13
CA THR A 56 5.17 8.32 2.28
C THR A 56 5.53 8.44 3.74
N GLU A 57 6.79 8.19 4.08
CA GLU A 57 7.29 8.49 5.42
C GLU A 57 7.59 9.98 5.52
N LYS A 58 6.92 10.69 6.45
CA LYS A 58 7.22 12.10 6.74
C LYS A 58 8.43 12.19 7.68
N ASP A 59 9.60 12.38 7.06
CA ASP A 59 10.88 12.86 7.58
C ASP A 59 11.61 12.06 8.69
N ASN A 60 12.75 11.46 8.31
CA ASN A 60 14.02 11.52 9.06
C ASN A 60 15.23 10.94 8.27
N LEU A 61 15.31 11.17 6.95
CA LEU A 61 16.55 10.89 6.22
C LEU A 61 17.60 11.96 6.59
N GLN A 62 18.34 11.73 7.68
CA GLN A 62 19.63 12.38 7.92
C GLN A 62 20.61 11.85 6.86
N ILE A 63 20.53 12.36 5.64
CA ILE A 63 21.51 12.06 4.60
C ILE A 63 22.81 12.73 5.02
N ILE A 64 23.70 11.97 5.67
CA ILE A 64 25.07 12.40 5.94
C ILE A 64 25.79 12.43 4.59
N PHE A 65 25.82 13.59 3.95
CA PHE A 65 26.78 13.86 2.89
C PHE A 65 28.15 14.08 3.54
N LYS A 66 29.12 13.23 3.21
CA LYS A 66 30.52 13.35 3.62
C LYS A 66 31.31 14.12 2.57
#